data_AF-A0A2N5PQ27-F1
#
_entry.id   AF-A0A2N5PQ27-F1
#
_cell.length_a   1.000
_cell.length_b   1.000
_cell.length_c   1.000
_cell.angle_alpha   90.00
_cell.angle_beta   90.00
_cell.angle_gamma   90.00
#
_symmetry.space_group_name_H-M   'P 1'
#
loop_
_entity.id
_entity.type
_entity.pdbx_description
1 polymer ?
#
loop_
_entity_poly.entity_id
_entity_poly.type
_entity_poly.pdbx_seq_one_letter_code
_entity_poly.pdbx_strand_id
1 'polypeptide(L)'
;MATLEELREKLDGIDDQIAKLYEERMKVCEDVGRFKVGAGRKVFDRQREHEKLLDVASKVNGEFNKKGIQELYAQLMSMSRKLQYQQLVEAGALGRLPFIEMESLDKQNVRVVFQGVEGAYSQAAMKKYFPDNENNFHVTTFREAMEAIEEGAADFAVLPIENSSAGAVNEVYDLLVEFENYIVGETFLPIENTLAGLPGTTLSQIERVYSKAEALMQTSRFLEKHGDWQQISVSNTAAAAKKVLKEQDHSQAAVCSAYAAQVYGLSVLAEDINDETNNVTRFIIVTNQKIFTPAASKISICFELPHQSGSLYQILSHFIYNDLNMTKIESRPVEGKSWEYRFFVDFEGNLEQPGVKNAIRGLREEARNLKILGNY
;
A
#
# COMPACT_ATOMS: atom_id res chain seq x y z
N MET A 1 17.37 29.36 45.60
CA MET A 1 16.90 28.76 44.33
C MET A 1 15.44 28.43 44.55
N ALA A 2 14.59 28.68 43.55
CA ALA A 2 13.19 28.27 43.63
C ALA A 2 13.10 26.74 43.79
N THR A 3 12.11 26.25 44.52
CA THR A 3 11.84 24.82 44.62
C THR A 3 11.35 24.27 43.28
N LEU A 4 11.37 22.95 43.12
CA LEU A 4 10.83 22.33 41.91
C LEU A 4 9.33 22.61 41.76
N GLU A 5 8.60 22.62 42.87
CA GLU A 5 7.18 22.94 42.93
C GLU A 5 6.90 24.38 42.49
N GLU A 6 7.65 25.36 43.03
CA GLU A 6 7.52 26.78 42.63
C GLU A 6 7.82 26.98 41.14
N LEU A 7 8.78 26.24 40.59
CA LEU A 7 9.11 26.29 39.17
C LEU A 7 8.00 25.67 38.31
N ARG A 8 7.34 24.60 38.77
CA ARG A 8 6.20 23.98 38.09
C ARG A 8 4.98 24.89 38.08
N GLU A 9 4.61 25.48 39.21
CA GLU A 9 3.50 26.44 39.26
C GLU A 9 3.73 27.63 38.32
N LYS A 10 4.98 28.09 38.20
CA LYS A 10 5.34 29.13 37.25
C LYS A 10 5.22 28.67 35.79
N LEU A 11 5.57 27.42 35.48
CA LEU A 11 5.38 26.84 34.15
C LEU A 11 3.89 26.72 33.81
N ASP A 12 3.08 26.21 34.73
CA ASP A 12 1.63 26.07 34.54
C ASP A 12 0.99 27.41 34.18
N GLY A 13 1.33 28.49 34.89
CA GLY A 13 0.83 29.84 34.57
C GLY A 13 1.32 30.41 33.24
N ILE A 14 2.44 29.93 32.70
CA ILE A 14 2.92 30.27 31.34
C ILE A 14 2.14 29.45 30.30
N ASP A 15 1.96 28.16 30.56
CA ASP A 15 1.27 27.23 29.67
C ASP A 15 -0.21 27.63 29.49
N ASP A 16 -0.87 28.10 30.55
CA ASP A 16 -2.22 28.67 30.49
C ASP A 16 -2.30 29.88 29.53
N GLN A 17 -1.28 30.74 29.54
CA GLN A 17 -1.21 31.88 28.62
C GLN A 17 -0.96 31.43 27.18
N ILE A 18 -0.12 30.41 26.98
CA ILE A 18 0.15 29.84 25.66
C ILE A 18 -1.14 29.24 25.09
N ALA A 19 -1.90 28.48 25.89
CA ALA A 19 -3.18 27.90 25.48
C ALA A 19 -4.19 28.98 25.06
N LYS A 20 -4.33 30.05 25.87
CA LYS A 20 -5.20 31.17 25.55
C LYS A 20 -4.79 31.87 24.23
N LEU A 21 -3.50 32.14 24.06
CA LEU A 21 -2.97 32.77 22.84
C LEU A 21 -3.14 31.87 21.61
N TYR A 22 -3.05 30.55 21.79
CA TYR A 22 -3.32 29.59 20.73
C TYR A 22 -4.77 29.69 20.24
N GLU A 23 -5.75 29.70 21.15
CA GLU A 23 -7.16 29.86 20.78
C GLU A 23 -7.43 31.18 20.06
N GLU A 24 -6.90 32.30 20.58
CA GLU A 24 -7.02 33.61 19.94
C GLU A 24 -6.43 33.59 18.52
N ARG A 25 -5.25 32.97 18.35
CA ARG A 25 -4.62 32.79 17.05
C ARG A 25 -5.50 31.96 16.11
N MET A 26 -6.11 30.87 16.59
CA MET A 26 -6.94 30.00 15.76
C MET A 26 -8.23 30.68 15.29
N LYS A 27 -8.85 31.54 16.11
CA LYS A 27 -9.98 32.40 15.70
C LYS A 27 -9.62 33.30 14.53
N VAL A 28 -8.46 33.98 14.60
CA VAL A 28 -7.96 34.79 13.49
C VAL A 28 -7.67 33.93 12.25
N CYS A 29 -7.14 32.72 12.44
CA CYS A 29 -6.88 31.79 11.32
C CYS A 29 -8.18 31.35 10.63
N GLU A 30 -9.25 31.20 11.39
CA GLU A 30 -10.58 30.88 10.89
C GLU A 30 -11.12 32.00 9.97
N ASP A 31 -10.95 33.27 10.37
CA ASP A 31 -11.28 34.44 9.56
C ASP A 31 -10.43 34.51 8.29
N VAL A 32 -9.13 34.26 8.40
CA VAL A 32 -8.21 34.19 7.25
C VAL A 32 -8.66 33.12 6.27
N GLY A 33 -9.08 31.95 6.77
CA GLY A 33 -9.58 30.87 5.93
C GLY A 33 -10.88 31.23 5.22
N ARG A 34 -11.87 31.78 5.92
CA ARG A 34 -13.11 32.31 5.31
C ARG A 34 -12.81 33.31 4.19
N PHE A 35 -11.88 34.24 4.43
CA PHE A 35 -11.46 35.20 3.42
C PHE A 35 -10.80 34.52 2.20
N LYS A 36 -9.89 33.56 2.43
CA LYS A 36 -9.23 32.81 1.34
C LYS A 36 -10.22 32.01 0.51
N VAL A 37 -11.19 31.35 1.14
CA VAL A 37 -12.28 30.62 0.47
C VAL A 37 -13.05 31.57 -0.45
N GLY A 38 -13.53 32.70 0.07
CA GLY A 38 -14.31 33.67 -0.73
C GLY A 38 -13.50 34.34 -1.84
N ALA A 39 -12.20 34.56 -1.63
CA ALA A 39 -11.32 35.19 -2.61
C ALA A 39 -10.62 34.20 -3.57
N GLY A 40 -10.85 32.89 -3.43
CA GLY A 40 -10.19 31.86 -4.23
C GLY A 40 -8.66 31.82 -4.06
N ARG A 41 -8.14 32.18 -2.87
CA ARG A 41 -6.70 32.20 -2.60
C ARG A 41 -6.21 30.88 -2.02
N LYS A 42 -4.96 30.51 -2.34
CA LYS A 42 -4.30 29.31 -1.79
C LYS A 42 -4.13 29.40 -0.28
N VAL A 43 -4.30 28.26 0.39
CA VAL A 43 -4.07 28.13 1.83
C VAL A 43 -2.59 28.10 2.14
N PHE A 44 -1.83 27.25 1.45
CA PHE A 44 -0.39 27.11 1.67
C PHE A 44 0.42 28.10 0.82
N ASP A 45 1.24 28.89 1.49
CA ASP A 45 2.19 29.82 0.89
C ASP A 45 3.58 29.61 1.51
N ARG A 46 4.45 28.89 0.78
CA ARG A 46 5.78 28.51 1.25
C ARG A 46 6.66 29.72 1.58
N GLN A 47 6.58 30.79 0.79
CA GLN A 47 7.39 31.98 1.01
C GLN A 47 6.94 32.69 2.29
N ARG A 48 5.63 32.91 2.43
CA ARG A 48 5.09 33.60 3.59
C ARG A 48 5.37 32.85 4.90
N GLU A 49 5.26 31.52 4.89
CA GLU A 49 5.58 30.71 6.08
C GLU A 49 7.07 30.74 6.40
N HIS A 50 7.95 30.67 5.40
CA HIS A 50 9.40 30.78 5.63
C HIS A 50 9.79 32.14 6.24
N GLU A 51 9.26 33.24 5.70
CA GLU A 51 9.43 34.58 6.27
C GLU A 51 8.95 34.63 7.72
N LYS A 52 7.84 33.98 8.03
CA LYS A 52 7.30 33.94 9.40
C LYS A 52 8.22 33.19 10.36
N LEU A 53 8.82 32.08 9.93
CA LEU A 53 9.78 31.32 10.73
C LEU A 53 11.05 32.14 11.03
N LEU A 54 11.51 32.97 10.08
CA LEU A 54 12.64 33.87 10.30
C LEU A 54 12.28 35.00 11.29
N ASP A 55 11.10 35.60 11.16
CA ASP A 55 10.58 36.64 12.06
C ASP A 55 10.46 36.18 13.51
N VAL A 56 10.02 34.94 13.76
CA VAL A 56 9.89 34.44 15.14
C VAL A 56 11.24 34.03 15.72
N ALA A 57 12.15 33.52 14.90
CA ALA A 57 13.51 33.20 15.32
C ALA A 57 14.27 34.47 15.75
N SER A 58 14.03 35.62 15.11
CA SER A 58 14.67 36.88 15.50
C SER A 58 14.16 37.47 16.82
N LYS A 59 13.09 36.91 17.40
CA LYS A 59 12.48 37.38 18.66
C LYS A 59 13.00 36.63 19.89
N VAL A 60 13.84 35.63 19.70
CA VAL A 60 14.41 34.80 20.78
C VAL A 60 15.94 34.79 20.72
N ASN A 61 16.55 34.57 21.87
CA ASN A 61 18.00 34.56 22.03
C ASN A 61 18.54 33.13 22.19
N GLY A 62 19.73 32.87 21.63
CA GLY A 62 20.41 31.57 21.70
C GLY A 62 19.96 30.59 20.62
N GLU A 63 20.91 29.81 20.12
CA GLU A 63 20.69 28.90 18.98
C GLU A 63 19.65 27.80 19.28
N PHE A 64 19.57 27.34 20.53
CA PHE A 64 18.55 26.37 20.95
C PHE A 64 17.13 26.94 20.79
N ASN A 65 16.87 28.13 21.35
CA ASN A 65 15.55 28.74 21.31
C ASN A 65 15.15 29.13 19.88
N LYS A 66 16.10 29.60 19.06
CA LYS A 66 15.83 29.92 17.66
C LYS A 66 15.33 28.70 16.87
N LYS A 67 15.95 27.54 17.06
CA LYS A 67 15.49 26.29 16.43
C LYS A 67 14.14 25.84 17.00
N GLY A 68 14.00 25.84 18.33
CA GLY A 68 12.77 25.39 19.00
C GLY A 68 11.54 26.23 18.63
N ILE A 69 11.67 27.56 18.57
CA ILE A 69 10.54 28.43 18.20
C ILE A 69 10.12 28.24 16.74
N GLN A 70 11.07 27.96 15.84
CA GLN A 70 10.77 27.65 14.44
C GLN A 70 9.98 26.34 14.32
N GLU A 71 10.38 25.31 15.06
CA GLU A 71 9.66 24.03 15.07
C GLU A 71 8.23 24.18 15.61
N LEU A 72 8.07 24.88 16.74
CA LEU A 72 6.74 25.18 17.30
C LEU A 72 5.87 25.95 16.30
N TYR A 73 6.39 27.00 15.68
CA TYR A 73 5.61 27.79 14.72
C TYR A 73 5.29 27.03 13.43
N ALA A 74 6.16 26.12 12.99
CA ALA A 74 5.84 25.23 11.87
C ALA A 74 4.62 24.34 12.20
N GLN A 75 4.53 23.82 13.43
CA GLN A 75 3.35 23.08 13.88
C GLN A 75 2.10 23.96 13.98
N LEU A 76 2.23 25.16 14.55
CA LEU A 76 1.11 26.12 14.62
C LEU A 76 0.58 26.51 13.24
N MET A 77 1.46 26.69 12.25
CA MET A 77 1.05 26.96 10.87
C MET A 77 0.41 25.75 10.21
N SER A 78 0.94 24.55 10.44
CA SER A 78 0.32 23.28 9.99
C SER A 78 -1.12 23.14 10.52
N MET A 79 -1.35 23.39 11.81
CA MET A 79 -2.70 23.40 12.39
C MET A 79 -3.63 24.44 11.75
N SER A 80 -3.12 25.65 11.48
CA SER A 80 -3.89 26.67 10.77
C SER A 80 -4.28 26.24 9.36
N ARG A 81 -3.37 25.58 8.62
CA ARG A 81 -3.68 25.08 7.28
C ARG A 81 -4.76 24.01 7.33
N LYS A 82 -4.68 23.07 8.27
CA LYS A 82 -5.68 21.99 8.44
C LYS A 82 -7.09 22.52 8.69
N LEU A 83 -7.23 23.53 9.56
CA LEU A 83 -8.50 24.24 9.75
C LEU A 83 -8.99 24.90 8.44
N GLN A 84 -8.08 25.57 7.71
CA GLN A 84 -8.43 26.24 6.46
C GLN A 84 -8.78 25.27 5.33
N TYR A 85 -8.13 24.10 5.28
CA TYR A 85 -8.48 23.03 4.35
C TYR A 85 -9.87 22.48 4.66
N GLN A 86 -10.20 22.28 5.93
CA GLN A 86 -11.53 21.86 6.35
C GLN A 86 -12.60 22.85 5.86
N GLN A 87 -12.40 24.15 6.08
CA GLN A 87 -13.30 25.19 5.58
C GLN A 87 -13.44 25.18 4.04
N LEU A 88 -12.36 24.90 3.31
CA LEU A 88 -12.41 24.71 1.86
C LEU A 88 -13.23 23.47 1.48
N VAL A 89 -13.06 22.35 2.19
CA VAL A 89 -13.83 21.12 1.94
C VAL A 89 -15.32 21.38 2.18
N GLU A 90 -15.67 22.00 3.31
CA GLU A 90 -17.05 22.36 3.69
C GLU A 90 -17.69 23.33 2.69
N ALA A 91 -16.92 24.27 2.14
CA ALA A 91 -17.37 25.18 1.09
C ALA A 91 -17.50 24.51 -0.30
N GLY A 92 -17.24 23.20 -0.41
CA GLY A 92 -17.30 22.46 -1.68
C GLY A 92 -16.11 22.70 -2.60
N ALA A 93 -15.07 23.42 -2.15
CA ALA A 93 -13.87 23.69 -2.93
C ALA A 93 -12.99 22.44 -3.10
N LEU A 94 -13.34 21.29 -2.50
CA LEU A 94 -12.67 20.02 -2.79
C LEU A 94 -12.80 19.64 -4.29
N GLY A 95 -13.92 20.05 -4.93
CA GLY A 95 -14.43 19.36 -6.11
C GLY A 95 -14.86 17.93 -5.73
N ARG A 96 -15.65 17.27 -6.58
CA ARG A 96 -15.83 15.82 -6.40
C ARG A 96 -14.49 15.15 -6.68
N LEU A 97 -14.00 14.32 -5.75
CA LEU A 97 -12.92 13.40 -6.09
C LEU A 97 -13.38 12.62 -7.33
N PRO A 98 -12.49 12.33 -8.29
CA PRO A 98 -12.87 11.69 -9.54
C PRO A 98 -13.23 10.20 -9.36
N PHE A 99 -13.58 9.79 -8.14
CA PHE A 99 -13.97 8.45 -7.76
C PHE A 99 -15.49 8.36 -7.64
N ILE A 100 -16.05 7.26 -8.14
CA ILE A 100 -17.47 6.98 -8.16
C ILE A 100 -17.75 5.90 -7.12
N GLU A 101 -18.62 6.19 -6.17
CA GLU A 101 -19.12 5.19 -5.24
C GLU A 101 -20.08 4.24 -5.98
N MET A 102 -19.87 2.94 -5.80
CA MET A 102 -20.71 1.86 -6.33
C MET A 102 -21.27 1.02 -5.18
N GLU A 103 -22.50 0.54 -5.31
CA GLU A 103 -23.13 -0.30 -4.27
C GLU A 103 -22.31 -1.58 -4.00
N SER A 104 -21.79 -2.22 -5.05
CA SER A 104 -20.91 -3.38 -4.97
C SER A 104 -20.08 -3.57 -6.24
N LEU A 105 -19.06 -4.43 -6.18
CA LEU A 105 -18.29 -4.87 -7.34
C LEU A 105 -18.92 -6.14 -7.92
N ASP A 106 -19.15 -6.19 -9.24
CA ASP A 106 -19.55 -7.42 -9.90
C ASP A 106 -18.37 -8.41 -9.89
N LYS A 107 -18.63 -9.63 -9.41
CA LYS A 107 -17.63 -10.71 -9.30
C LYS A 107 -17.93 -11.90 -10.21
N GLN A 108 -19.13 -11.98 -10.80
CA GLN A 108 -19.57 -13.17 -11.53
C GLN A 108 -19.39 -12.97 -13.04
N ASN A 109 -19.87 -11.84 -13.58
CA ASN A 109 -19.93 -11.62 -15.03
C ASN A 109 -18.82 -10.69 -15.53
N VAL A 110 -17.59 -10.92 -15.07
CA VAL A 110 -16.45 -10.02 -15.32
C VAL A 110 -15.28 -10.77 -15.92
N ARG A 111 -14.47 -10.10 -16.73
CA ARG A 111 -13.25 -10.65 -17.30
C ARG A 111 -12.09 -10.39 -16.37
N VAL A 112 -11.45 -11.44 -15.87
CA VAL A 112 -10.35 -11.31 -14.92
C VAL A 112 -9.04 -11.80 -15.54
N VAL A 113 -8.01 -10.95 -15.50
CA VAL A 113 -6.65 -11.34 -15.88
C VAL A 113 -5.80 -11.56 -14.63
N PHE A 114 -4.90 -12.53 -14.68
CA PHE A 114 -3.87 -12.69 -13.64
C PHE A 114 -2.51 -12.93 -14.28
N GLN A 115 -1.45 -12.48 -13.60
CA GLN A 115 -0.10 -12.76 -14.06
C GLN A 115 0.32 -14.18 -13.66
N GLY A 116 0.89 -14.92 -14.62
CA GLY A 116 1.50 -16.23 -14.41
C GLY A 116 1.01 -17.28 -15.40
N VAL A 117 0.77 -18.49 -14.89
CA VAL A 117 0.28 -19.64 -15.66
C VAL A 117 -0.82 -20.33 -14.85
N GLU A 118 -1.55 -21.24 -15.49
CA GLU A 118 -2.49 -22.12 -14.79
C GLU A 118 -1.81 -22.87 -13.63
N GLY A 119 -2.46 -22.89 -12.46
CA GLY A 119 -1.96 -23.42 -11.20
C GLY A 119 -1.13 -22.43 -10.37
N ALA A 120 -0.77 -21.25 -10.88
CA ALA A 120 0.01 -20.27 -10.13
C ALA A 120 -0.76 -19.70 -8.92
N TYR A 121 -0.03 -19.20 -7.92
CA TYR A 121 -0.64 -18.55 -6.75
C TYR A 121 -1.51 -17.34 -7.12
N SER A 122 -1.18 -16.60 -8.19
CA SER A 122 -2.05 -15.52 -8.69
C SER A 122 -3.41 -16.03 -9.16
N GLN A 123 -3.47 -17.22 -9.79
CA GLN A 123 -4.74 -17.84 -10.16
C GLN A 123 -5.52 -18.29 -8.93
N ALA A 124 -4.84 -18.87 -7.93
CA ALA A 124 -5.46 -19.26 -6.67
C ALA A 124 -6.04 -18.03 -5.93
N ALA A 125 -5.31 -16.90 -5.91
CA ALA A 125 -5.78 -15.64 -5.35
C ALA A 125 -6.99 -15.09 -6.13
N MET A 126 -6.95 -15.17 -7.46
CA MET A 126 -8.08 -14.83 -8.32
C MET A 126 -9.31 -15.68 -7.99
N LYS A 127 -9.19 -17.00 -7.93
CA LYS A 127 -10.30 -17.90 -7.57
C LYS A 127 -10.79 -17.68 -6.14
N LYS A 128 -9.92 -17.32 -5.20
CA LYS A 128 -10.34 -16.97 -3.84
C LYS A 128 -11.21 -15.69 -3.83
N TYR A 129 -10.87 -14.69 -4.64
CA TYR A 129 -11.61 -13.43 -4.68
C TYR A 129 -12.85 -13.49 -5.60
N PHE A 130 -12.78 -14.27 -6.68
CA PHE A 130 -13.77 -14.49 -7.73
C PHE A 130 -14.09 -16.01 -7.87
N PRO A 131 -14.78 -16.64 -6.90
CA PRO A 131 -14.94 -18.10 -6.83
C PRO A 131 -15.64 -18.71 -8.04
N ASP A 132 -16.71 -18.08 -8.52
CA ASP A 132 -17.55 -18.60 -9.61
C ASP A 132 -17.18 -18.02 -10.98
N ASN A 133 -16.04 -17.32 -11.09
CA ASN A 133 -15.65 -16.68 -12.33
C ASN A 133 -14.98 -17.67 -13.30
N GLU A 134 -15.65 -17.95 -14.41
CA GLU A 134 -15.10 -18.78 -15.51
C GLU A 134 -14.44 -17.93 -16.62
N ASN A 135 -14.76 -16.65 -16.69
CA ASN A 135 -14.24 -15.73 -17.71
C ASN A 135 -12.92 -15.09 -17.26
N ASN A 136 -11.86 -15.90 -17.21
CA ASN A 136 -10.53 -15.45 -16.83
C ASN A 136 -9.46 -15.96 -17.79
N PHE A 137 -8.33 -15.25 -17.83
CA PHE A 137 -7.16 -15.64 -18.61
C PHE A 137 -5.88 -15.20 -17.90
N HIS A 138 -4.74 -15.69 -18.39
CA HIS A 138 -3.44 -15.38 -17.84
C HIS A 138 -2.51 -14.73 -18.86
N VAL A 139 -1.59 -13.94 -18.32
CA VAL A 139 -0.54 -13.25 -19.07
C VAL A 139 0.81 -13.49 -18.41
N THR A 140 1.89 -13.23 -19.13
CA THR A 140 3.23 -13.57 -18.69
C THR A 140 3.79 -12.54 -17.73
N THR A 141 3.52 -11.25 -17.97
CA THR A 141 4.11 -10.14 -17.20
C THR A 141 3.07 -9.32 -16.44
N PHE A 142 3.49 -8.60 -15.39
CA PHE A 142 2.58 -7.69 -14.68
C PHE A 142 2.12 -6.53 -15.56
N ARG A 143 3.00 -6.07 -16.46
CA ARG A 143 2.67 -5.05 -17.46
C ARG A 143 1.56 -5.49 -18.40
N GLU A 144 1.65 -6.69 -18.97
CA GLU A 144 0.59 -7.23 -19.84
C GLU A 144 -0.76 -7.30 -19.12
N ALA A 145 -0.77 -7.55 -17.81
CA ALA A 145 -2.00 -7.56 -17.02
C ALA A 145 -2.58 -6.14 -16.87
N MET A 146 -1.73 -5.12 -16.69
CA MET A 146 -2.15 -3.72 -16.65
C MET A 146 -2.66 -3.23 -18.00
N GLU A 147 -1.98 -3.58 -19.09
CA GLU A 147 -2.35 -3.27 -20.48
C GLU A 147 -3.69 -3.93 -20.84
N ALA A 148 -3.91 -5.18 -20.44
CA ALA A 148 -5.18 -5.88 -20.67
C ALA A 148 -6.39 -5.17 -20.04
N ILE A 149 -6.23 -4.53 -18.87
CA ILE A 149 -7.29 -3.70 -18.29
C ILE A 149 -7.44 -2.40 -19.10
N GLU A 150 -6.34 -1.72 -19.41
CA GLU A 150 -6.36 -0.43 -20.11
C GLU A 150 -7.02 -0.53 -21.50
N GLU A 151 -6.72 -1.59 -22.25
CA GLU A 151 -7.31 -1.89 -23.56
C GLU A 151 -8.75 -2.43 -23.46
N GLY A 152 -9.23 -2.73 -22.25
CA GLY A 152 -10.56 -3.28 -22.00
C GLY A 152 -10.71 -4.75 -22.39
N ALA A 153 -9.61 -5.50 -22.49
CA ALA A 153 -9.62 -6.96 -22.65
C ALA A 153 -10.01 -7.68 -21.34
N ALA A 154 -9.67 -7.09 -20.20
CA ALA A 154 -10.09 -7.50 -18.86
C ALA A 154 -10.77 -6.34 -18.12
N ASP A 155 -11.67 -6.67 -17.19
CA ASP A 155 -12.33 -5.70 -16.31
C ASP A 155 -11.54 -5.54 -15.00
N PHE A 156 -10.88 -6.61 -14.56
CA PHE A 156 -10.02 -6.64 -13.38
C PHE A 156 -8.71 -7.41 -13.61
N ALA A 157 -7.65 -7.03 -12.91
CA ALA A 157 -6.45 -7.85 -12.75
C ALA A 157 -6.18 -8.20 -11.28
N VAL A 158 -5.57 -9.37 -11.08
CA VAL A 158 -5.10 -9.84 -9.77
C VAL A 158 -3.58 -9.84 -9.76
N LEU A 159 -2.99 -9.00 -8.91
CA LEU A 159 -1.54 -8.78 -8.86
C LEU A 159 -1.00 -8.96 -7.43
N PRO A 160 0.13 -9.67 -7.24
CA PRO A 160 0.80 -9.71 -5.94
C PRO A 160 1.47 -8.35 -5.68
N ILE A 161 1.19 -7.72 -4.53
CA ILE A 161 1.82 -6.45 -4.18
C ILE A 161 2.88 -6.59 -3.07
N GLU A 162 2.76 -7.61 -2.24
CA GLU A 162 3.62 -7.79 -1.07
C GLU A 162 3.60 -9.26 -0.61
N ASN A 163 4.76 -9.74 -0.18
CA ASN A 163 4.95 -11.03 0.47
C ASN A 163 5.55 -10.81 1.86
N SER A 164 5.08 -11.54 2.87
CA SER A 164 5.53 -11.37 4.26
C SER A 164 7.01 -11.70 4.48
N SER A 165 7.60 -12.60 3.67
CA SER A 165 8.99 -13.02 3.80
C SER A 165 9.92 -12.27 2.81
N ALA A 166 9.45 -11.98 1.60
CA ALA A 166 10.24 -11.36 0.52
C ALA A 166 10.04 -9.83 0.38
N GLY A 167 9.03 -9.26 1.05
CA GLY A 167 8.71 -7.84 0.99
C GLY A 167 7.90 -7.43 -0.23
N ALA A 168 8.03 -6.16 -0.63
CA ALA A 168 7.24 -5.53 -1.69
C ALA A 168 7.56 -6.07 -3.09
N VAL A 169 6.51 -6.25 -3.91
CA VAL A 169 6.64 -6.50 -5.35
C VAL A 169 6.80 -5.17 -6.07
N ASN A 170 8.04 -4.71 -6.12
CA ASN A 170 8.43 -3.38 -6.59
C ASN A 170 7.86 -3.00 -7.97
N GLU A 171 7.88 -3.92 -8.93
CA GLU A 171 7.37 -3.68 -10.28
C GLU A 171 5.89 -3.31 -10.28
N VAL A 172 5.07 -3.91 -9.40
CA VAL A 172 3.64 -3.61 -9.30
C VAL A 172 3.41 -2.18 -8.77
N TYR A 173 4.23 -1.70 -7.83
CA TYR A 173 4.17 -0.31 -7.38
C TYR A 173 4.51 0.68 -8.50
N ASP A 174 5.54 0.37 -9.29
CA ASP A 174 5.97 1.23 -10.38
C ASP A 174 4.89 1.28 -11.48
N LEU A 175 4.28 0.13 -11.81
CA LEU A 175 3.15 0.04 -12.75
C LEU A 175 1.89 0.76 -12.26
N LEU A 176 1.58 0.72 -10.95
CA LEU A 176 0.45 1.47 -10.38
C LEU A 176 0.62 2.99 -10.52
N VAL A 177 1.86 3.49 -10.60
CA VAL A 177 2.11 4.90 -10.87
C VAL A 177 1.99 5.22 -12.36
N GLU A 178 2.51 4.34 -13.21
CA GLU A 178 2.51 4.49 -14.66
C GLU A 178 1.10 4.41 -15.28
N PHE A 179 0.31 3.41 -14.90
CA PHE A 179 -1.02 3.17 -15.46
C PHE A 179 -2.12 3.91 -14.66
N GLU A 180 -3.21 4.29 -15.32
CA GLU A 180 -4.44 4.79 -14.66
C GLU A 180 -5.31 3.63 -14.14
N ASN A 181 -4.69 2.71 -13.39
CA ASN A 181 -5.35 1.58 -12.74
C ASN A 181 -5.48 1.83 -11.23
N TYR A 182 -6.60 1.36 -10.66
CA TYR A 182 -7.05 1.66 -9.31
C TYR A 182 -7.37 0.38 -8.54
N ILE A 183 -6.91 0.29 -7.30
CA ILE A 183 -7.15 -0.83 -6.39
C ILE A 183 -8.58 -0.73 -5.86
N VAL A 184 -9.34 -1.80 -6.04
CA VAL A 184 -10.75 -1.94 -5.63
C VAL A 184 -10.96 -3.10 -4.67
N GLY A 185 -9.92 -3.88 -4.38
CA GLY A 185 -9.97 -4.99 -3.45
C GLY A 185 -8.61 -5.52 -3.11
N GLU A 186 -8.55 -6.34 -2.07
CA GLU A 186 -7.37 -7.13 -1.73
C GLU A 186 -7.77 -8.54 -1.27
N THR A 187 -6.83 -9.47 -1.36
CA THR A 187 -6.95 -10.80 -0.78
C THR A 187 -5.58 -11.29 -0.31
N PHE A 188 -5.59 -12.12 0.73
CA PHE A 188 -4.38 -12.68 1.32
C PHE A 188 -4.37 -14.18 1.09
N LEU A 189 -3.28 -14.71 0.55
CA LEU A 189 -3.12 -16.12 0.28
C LEU A 189 -1.89 -16.68 1.01
N PRO A 190 -2.07 -17.65 1.92
CA PRO A 190 -0.97 -18.42 2.48
C PRO A 190 -0.18 -19.11 1.35
N ILE A 191 1.15 -19.07 1.45
CA ILE A 191 2.06 -19.71 0.51
C ILE A 191 2.47 -21.07 1.10
N GLU A 192 1.60 -22.04 0.88
CA GLU A 192 1.74 -23.42 1.34
C GLU A 192 2.17 -24.30 0.17
N ASN A 193 3.40 -24.77 0.24
CA ASN A 193 3.96 -25.72 -0.70
C ASN A 193 3.65 -27.14 -0.22
N THR A 194 3.29 -27.99 -1.17
CA THR A 194 3.03 -29.41 -1.01
C THR A 194 3.95 -30.19 -1.94
N LEU A 195 4.23 -31.45 -1.59
CA LEU A 195 4.82 -32.40 -2.52
C LEU A 195 3.68 -33.07 -3.28
N ALA A 196 3.67 -32.96 -4.60
CA ALA A 196 2.64 -33.55 -5.45
C ALA A 196 3.25 -34.51 -6.48
N GLY A 197 2.58 -35.64 -6.71
CA GLY A 197 2.97 -36.65 -7.70
C GLY A 197 1.76 -37.18 -8.45
N LEU A 198 1.98 -38.11 -9.38
CA LEU A 198 0.88 -38.75 -10.09
C LEU A 198 -0.02 -39.54 -9.11
N PRO A 199 -1.31 -39.71 -9.43
CA PRO A 199 -2.19 -40.56 -8.65
C PRO A 199 -1.60 -41.97 -8.45
N GLY A 200 -1.53 -42.40 -7.18
CA GLY A 200 -0.97 -43.70 -6.81
C GLY A 200 0.55 -43.72 -6.59
N THR A 201 1.27 -42.62 -6.81
CA THR A 201 2.69 -42.50 -6.46
C THR A 201 2.89 -42.58 -4.94
N THR A 202 3.91 -43.30 -4.49
CA THR A 202 4.37 -43.33 -3.10
C THR A 202 5.72 -42.62 -2.95
N LEU A 203 6.04 -42.15 -1.74
CA LEU A 203 7.31 -41.45 -1.46
C LEU A 203 8.54 -42.30 -1.80
N SER A 204 8.46 -43.63 -1.67
CA SER A 204 9.56 -44.56 -1.97
C SER A 204 9.90 -44.67 -3.46
N GLN A 205 9.02 -44.19 -4.35
CA GLN A 205 9.25 -44.21 -5.80
C GLN A 205 9.97 -42.96 -6.29
N ILE A 206 9.95 -41.88 -5.52
CA ILE A 206 10.48 -40.58 -5.93
C ILE A 206 12.01 -40.63 -6.02
N GLU A 207 12.52 -40.11 -7.12
CA GLU A 207 13.96 -39.93 -7.38
C GLU A 207 14.27 -38.46 -7.72
N ARG A 208 13.30 -37.74 -8.30
CA ARG A 208 13.49 -36.36 -8.79
C ARG A 208 12.36 -35.46 -8.32
N VAL A 209 12.72 -34.28 -7.81
CA VAL A 209 11.78 -33.25 -7.36
C VAL A 209 11.99 -31.97 -8.15
N TYR A 210 10.93 -31.44 -8.75
CA TYR A 210 10.95 -30.21 -9.54
C TYR A 210 10.26 -29.06 -8.81
N SER A 211 10.83 -27.86 -8.86
CA SER A 211 10.14 -26.61 -8.50
C SER A 211 10.93 -25.36 -8.90
N LYS A 212 10.42 -24.18 -8.58
CA LYS A 212 11.20 -22.94 -8.65
C LYS A 212 12.29 -22.96 -7.56
N ALA A 213 13.44 -22.36 -7.83
CA ALA A 213 14.55 -22.28 -6.87
C ALA A 213 14.10 -21.79 -5.48
N GLU A 214 13.29 -20.74 -5.41
CA GLU A 214 12.79 -20.19 -4.15
C GLU A 214 11.90 -21.17 -3.39
N ALA A 215 11.06 -21.93 -4.09
CA ALA A 215 10.20 -22.93 -3.47
C ALA A 215 11.01 -24.13 -2.96
N LEU A 216 12.04 -24.59 -3.69
CA LEU A 216 12.97 -25.62 -3.21
C LEU A 216 13.70 -25.18 -1.94
N MET A 217 14.19 -23.93 -1.93
CA MET A 217 14.86 -23.34 -0.77
C MET A 217 13.90 -23.20 0.42
N GLN A 218 12.64 -22.87 0.19
CA GLN A 218 11.62 -22.74 1.24
C GLN A 218 11.14 -24.09 1.80
N THR A 219 11.50 -25.21 1.19
CA THR A 219 11.11 -26.57 1.62
C THR A 219 12.33 -27.43 1.92
N SER A 220 13.47 -26.80 2.21
CA SER A 220 14.76 -27.46 2.30
C SER A 220 14.81 -28.50 3.41
N ARG A 221 14.23 -28.22 4.59
CA ARG A 221 14.25 -29.16 5.74
C ARG A 221 13.44 -30.41 5.49
N PHE A 222 12.38 -30.31 4.69
CA PHE A 222 11.62 -31.48 4.26
C PHE A 222 12.42 -32.30 3.25
N LEU A 223 12.98 -31.65 2.23
CA LEU A 223 13.74 -32.32 1.18
C LEU A 223 15.05 -32.94 1.69
N GLU A 224 15.69 -32.37 2.71
CA GLU A 224 16.89 -32.94 3.34
C GLU A 224 16.64 -34.31 4.01
N LYS A 225 15.40 -34.57 4.47
CA LYS A 225 15.01 -35.90 4.99
C LYS A 225 14.97 -36.97 3.90
N HIS A 226 14.97 -36.55 2.64
CA HIS A 226 14.98 -37.36 1.43
C HIS A 226 16.22 -37.02 0.58
N GLY A 227 17.41 -37.06 1.20
CA GLY A 227 18.65 -36.59 0.58
C GLY A 227 19.12 -37.38 -0.65
N ASP A 228 18.45 -38.48 -0.98
CA ASP A 228 18.61 -39.27 -2.20
C ASP A 228 17.87 -38.69 -3.41
N TRP A 229 16.93 -37.75 -3.19
CA TRP A 229 16.17 -37.12 -4.27
C TRP A 229 16.97 -36.01 -4.96
N GLN A 230 17.03 -36.07 -6.28
CA GLN A 230 17.60 -35.01 -7.09
C GLN A 230 16.62 -33.83 -7.20
N GLN A 231 17.04 -32.67 -6.70
CA GLN A 231 16.26 -31.43 -6.78
C GLN A 231 16.60 -30.67 -8.07
N ILE A 232 15.59 -30.32 -8.87
CA ILE A 232 15.76 -29.71 -10.19
C ILE A 232 14.93 -28.43 -10.29
N SER A 233 15.62 -27.31 -10.52
CA SER A 233 14.98 -26.01 -10.68
C SER A 233 14.30 -25.86 -12.04
N VAL A 234 13.08 -25.32 -12.05
CA VAL A 234 12.30 -24.95 -13.23
C VAL A 234 11.77 -23.51 -13.09
N SER A 235 11.08 -23.00 -14.11
CA SER A 235 10.68 -21.58 -14.18
C SER A 235 9.72 -21.12 -13.09
N ASN A 236 8.75 -21.96 -12.68
CA ASN A 236 7.84 -21.69 -11.57
C ASN A 236 7.24 -22.99 -10.99
N THR A 237 6.57 -22.87 -9.83
CA THR A 237 5.98 -24.01 -9.11
C THR A 237 4.89 -24.73 -9.90
N ALA A 238 4.04 -24.00 -10.61
CA ALA A 238 2.98 -24.60 -11.43
C ALA A 238 3.53 -25.32 -12.67
N ALA A 239 4.64 -24.83 -13.25
CA ALA A 239 5.36 -25.48 -14.35
C ALA A 239 5.96 -26.82 -13.90
N ALA A 240 6.38 -26.94 -12.63
CA ALA A 240 6.81 -28.22 -12.08
C ALA A 240 5.66 -29.25 -12.04
N ALA A 241 4.49 -28.87 -11.53
CA ALA A 241 3.32 -29.73 -11.53
C ALA A 241 2.90 -30.15 -12.94
N LYS A 242 2.86 -29.19 -13.87
CA LYS A 242 2.57 -29.45 -15.30
C LYS A 242 3.58 -30.43 -15.92
N LYS A 243 4.86 -30.33 -15.56
CA LYS A 243 5.92 -31.22 -16.05
C LYS A 243 5.70 -32.65 -15.57
N VAL A 244 5.43 -32.86 -14.28
CA VAL A 244 5.14 -34.19 -13.72
C VAL A 244 3.93 -34.82 -14.43
N LEU A 245 2.85 -34.06 -14.62
CA LEU A 245 1.68 -34.52 -15.37
C LEU A 245 2.05 -34.88 -16.83
N LYS A 246 2.85 -34.05 -17.50
CA LYS A 246 3.21 -34.27 -18.91
C LYS A 246 4.07 -35.53 -19.11
N GLU A 247 4.98 -35.80 -18.18
CA GLU A 247 5.95 -36.89 -18.32
C GLU A 247 5.42 -38.25 -17.85
N GLN A 248 4.35 -38.28 -17.04
CA GLN A 248 3.70 -39.52 -16.60
C GLN A 248 4.68 -40.51 -15.94
N ASP A 249 5.69 -39.98 -15.24
CA ASP A 249 6.76 -40.73 -14.60
C ASP A 249 6.57 -40.72 -13.07
N HIS A 250 6.31 -41.90 -12.49
CA HIS A 250 6.07 -42.06 -11.05
C HIS A 250 7.33 -41.80 -10.20
N SER A 251 8.53 -41.71 -10.78
CA SER A 251 9.74 -41.31 -10.04
C SER A 251 9.91 -39.80 -9.89
N GLN A 252 8.95 -39.02 -10.40
CA GLN A 252 8.96 -37.57 -10.34
C GLN A 252 7.90 -37.02 -9.40
N ALA A 253 8.27 -35.98 -8.65
CA ALA A 253 7.35 -35.14 -7.89
C ALA A 253 7.61 -33.66 -8.15
N ALA A 254 6.61 -32.83 -7.82
CA ALA A 254 6.67 -31.39 -7.88
C ALA A 254 6.47 -30.81 -6.47
N VAL A 255 7.30 -29.83 -6.10
CA VAL A 255 6.96 -28.93 -4.99
C VAL A 255 6.13 -27.80 -5.58
N CYS A 256 4.86 -27.71 -5.21
CA CYS A 256 3.93 -26.73 -5.77
C CYS A 256 2.81 -26.40 -4.77
N SER A 257 1.90 -25.49 -5.11
CA SER A 257 0.72 -25.25 -4.25
C SER A 257 -0.25 -26.43 -4.35
N ALA A 258 -1.04 -26.66 -3.30
CA ALA A 258 -2.16 -27.61 -3.36
C ALA A 258 -3.13 -27.30 -4.52
N TYR A 259 -3.32 -26.01 -4.81
CA TYR A 259 -4.10 -25.56 -5.96
C TYR A 259 -3.50 -26.00 -7.30
N ALA A 260 -2.19 -25.89 -7.49
CA ALA A 260 -1.53 -26.39 -8.71
C ALA A 260 -1.69 -27.91 -8.84
N ALA A 261 -1.51 -28.65 -7.75
CA ALA A 261 -1.72 -30.09 -7.74
C ALA A 261 -3.15 -30.46 -8.19
N GLN A 262 -4.17 -29.75 -7.66
CA GLN A 262 -5.56 -29.94 -8.07
C GLN A 262 -5.79 -29.61 -9.55
N VAL A 263 -5.30 -28.46 -10.03
CA VAL A 263 -5.45 -28.02 -11.43
C VAL A 263 -4.88 -29.06 -12.39
N TYR A 264 -3.75 -29.69 -12.04
CA TYR A 264 -3.10 -30.69 -12.87
C TYR A 264 -3.47 -32.15 -12.51
N GLY A 265 -4.47 -32.37 -11.64
CA GLY A 265 -4.94 -33.72 -11.28
C GLY A 265 -3.88 -34.58 -10.58
N LEU A 266 -2.91 -33.96 -9.91
CA LEU A 266 -1.88 -34.65 -9.13
C LEU A 266 -2.40 -34.97 -7.73
N SER A 267 -1.86 -36.03 -7.13
CA SER A 267 -2.09 -36.36 -5.72
C SER A 267 -1.07 -35.67 -4.83
N VAL A 268 -1.56 -35.06 -3.75
CA VAL A 268 -0.71 -34.52 -2.70
C VAL A 268 -0.13 -35.69 -1.89
N LEU A 269 1.19 -35.78 -1.88
CA LEU A 269 1.97 -36.81 -1.19
C LEU A 269 2.40 -36.37 0.21
N ALA A 270 2.62 -35.07 0.39
CA ALA A 270 2.89 -34.43 1.67
C ALA A 270 2.38 -32.98 1.66
N GLU A 271 1.69 -32.59 2.73
CA GLU A 271 1.18 -31.24 2.97
C GLU A 271 2.17 -30.44 3.84
N ASP A 272 2.06 -29.11 3.80
CA ASP A 272 2.75 -28.18 4.70
C ASP A 272 4.27 -28.41 4.82
N ILE A 273 4.94 -28.59 3.69
CA ILE A 273 6.38 -28.91 3.65
C ILE A 273 7.29 -27.68 3.72
N ASN A 274 6.73 -26.51 4.04
CA ASN A 274 7.46 -25.27 4.19
C ASN A 274 8.36 -25.26 5.45
N ASP A 275 9.50 -24.59 5.34
CA ASP A 275 10.40 -24.32 6.46
C ASP A 275 9.84 -23.24 7.40
N GLU A 276 9.05 -22.30 6.85
CA GLU A 276 8.34 -21.23 7.56
C GLU A 276 6.82 -21.34 7.30
N THR A 277 6.03 -21.39 8.36
CA THR A 277 4.56 -21.61 8.29
C THR A 277 3.73 -20.34 8.18
N ASN A 278 4.35 -19.15 8.32
CA ASN A 278 3.64 -17.86 8.34
C ASN A 278 3.86 -17.03 7.07
N ASN A 279 4.17 -17.68 5.94
CA ASN A 279 4.38 -17.01 4.66
C ASN A 279 3.04 -16.69 3.98
N VAL A 280 2.74 -15.41 3.79
CA VAL A 280 1.50 -14.93 3.16
C VAL A 280 1.85 -13.92 2.08
N THR A 281 1.16 -14.04 0.94
CA THR A 281 1.20 -13.02 -0.12
C THR A 281 -0.10 -12.24 -0.14
N ARG A 282 0.02 -10.91 -0.12
CA ARG A 282 -1.08 -9.97 -0.34
C ARG A 282 -1.21 -9.70 -1.84
N PHE A 283 -2.40 -9.92 -2.36
CA PHE A 283 -2.80 -9.63 -3.72
C PHE A 283 -3.78 -8.46 -3.74
N ILE A 284 -3.66 -7.62 -4.74
CA ILE A 284 -4.59 -6.52 -5.03
C ILE A 284 -5.44 -6.84 -6.24
N ILE A 285 -6.64 -6.30 -6.24
CA ILE A 285 -7.58 -6.35 -7.35
C ILE A 285 -7.62 -4.95 -7.94
N VAL A 286 -7.28 -4.82 -9.22
CA VAL A 286 -7.16 -3.53 -9.91
C VAL A 286 -8.08 -3.46 -11.12
N THR A 287 -8.56 -2.25 -11.41
CA THR A 287 -9.38 -1.92 -12.60
C THR A 287 -8.98 -0.55 -13.15
N ASN A 288 -9.37 -0.21 -14.38
CA ASN A 288 -9.12 1.12 -14.97
C ASN A 288 -10.19 2.16 -14.56
N GLN A 289 -11.16 1.75 -13.73
CA GLN A 289 -12.22 2.62 -13.24
C GLN A 289 -11.88 3.20 -11.87
N LYS A 290 -12.11 4.51 -11.70
CA LYS A 290 -12.01 5.19 -10.40
C LYS A 290 -13.26 4.89 -9.57
N ILE A 291 -13.36 3.68 -9.04
CA ILE A 291 -14.53 3.23 -8.28
C ILE A 291 -14.13 2.78 -6.87
N PHE A 292 -15.09 2.82 -5.96
CA PHE A 292 -14.96 2.27 -4.61
C PHE A 292 -16.37 1.88 -4.10
N THR A 293 -16.44 1.15 -2.99
CA THR A 293 -17.72 0.76 -2.38
C THR A 293 -17.91 1.41 -1.01
N PRO A 294 -19.14 1.50 -0.48
CA PRO A 294 -19.38 1.96 0.88
C PRO A 294 -18.65 1.13 1.96
N ALA A 295 -18.35 -0.14 1.67
CA ALA A 295 -17.64 -1.03 2.58
C ALA A 295 -16.12 -0.85 2.55
N ALA A 296 -15.59 -0.08 1.59
CA ALA A 296 -14.16 0.17 1.45
C ALA A 296 -13.63 0.86 2.72
N SER A 297 -12.58 0.30 3.30
CA SER A 297 -12.02 0.72 4.59
C SER A 297 -10.53 1.00 4.55
N LYS A 298 -9.88 0.84 3.39
CA LYS A 298 -8.47 1.12 3.17
C LYS A 298 -8.29 2.01 1.96
N ILE A 299 -7.36 2.95 2.06
CA ILE A 299 -6.96 3.82 0.95
C ILE A 299 -5.47 3.67 0.73
N SER A 300 -5.09 3.47 -0.52
CA SER A 300 -3.69 3.51 -0.95
C SER A 300 -3.43 4.81 -1.69
N ILE A 301 -2.34 5.49 -1.35
CA ILE A 301 -1.89 6.70 -2.03
C ILE A 301 -0.40 6.62 -2.35
N CYS A 302 0.01 7.43 -3.30
CA CYS A 302 1.40 7.64 -3.67
C CYS A 302 1.68 9.15 -3.73
N PHE A 303 2.77 9.61 -3.11
CA PHE A 303 3.18 11.01 -3.21
C PHE A 303 4.70 11.18 -3.28
N GLU A 304 5.12 12.32 -3.85
CA GLU A 304 6.54 12.71 -3.96
C GLU A 304 6.83 13.95 -3.12
N LEU A 305 8.00 13.96 -2.48
CA LEU A 305 8.44 15.04 -1.60
C LEU A 305 9.82 15.57 -1.97
N PRO A 306 10.11 16.86 -1.70
CA PRO A 306 11.48 17.36 -1.75
C PRO A 306 12.35 16.65 -0.71
N HIS A 307 13.63 16.42 -1.05
CA HIS A 307 14.60 15.86 -0.12
C HIS A 307 15.10 16.93 0.87
N GLN A 308 14.26 17.27 1.85
CA GLN A 308 14.53 18.30 2.86
C GLN A 308 14.06 17.84 4.24
N SER A 309 14.76 18.30 5.29
CA SER A 309 14.40 17.98 6.68
C SER A 309 12.95 18.35 6.99
N GLY A 310 12.23 17.45 7.65
CA GLY A 310 10.83 17.63 8.06
C GLY A 310 9.78 17.40 6.98
N SER A 311 10.15 17.18 5.70
CA SER A 311 9.18 17.04 4.60
C SER A 311 8.19 15.89 4.80
N LEU A 312 8.70 14.70 5.17
CA LEU A 312 7.84 13.55 5.44
C LEU A 312 6.98 13.77 6.68
N TYR A 313 7.59 14.27 7.77
CA TYR A 313 6.87 14.53 9.02
C TYR A 313 5.69 15.50 8.85
N GLN A 314 5.86 16.58 8.08
CA GLN A 314 4.78 17.52 7.78
C GLN A 314 3.61 16.85 7.05
N ILE A 315 3.91 15.98 6.09
CA ILE A 315 2.92 15.20 5.37
C ILE A 315 2.21 14.21 6.29
N LEU A 316 2.95 13.47 7.11
CA LEU A 316 2.39 12.51 8.05
C LEU A 316 1.47 13.17 9.09
N SER A 317 1.71 14.44 9.41
CA SER A 317 0.88 15.20 10.34
C SER A 317 -0.58 15.37 9.87
N HIS A 318 -0.88 15.21 8.57
CA HIS A 318 -2.25 15.22 8.05
C HIS A 318 -3.03 13.99 8.48
N PHE A 319 -2.39 12.83 8.62
CA PHE A 319 -3.05 11.62 9.13
C PHE A 319 -3.33 11.75 10.62
N ILE A 320 -2.31 12.16 11.40
CA ILE A 320 -2.41 12.33 12.85
C ILE A 320 -3.53 13.29 13.23
N TYR A 321 -3.64 14.43 12.54
CA TYR A 321 -4.66 15.43 12.87
C TYR A 321 -6.10 14.97 12.56
N ASN A 322 -6.26 14.09 11.56
CA ASN A 322 -7.57 13.60 11.15
C ASN A 322 -7.86 12.21 11.74
N ASP A 323 -7.10 11.77 12.76
CA ASP A 323 -7.22 10.47 13.43
C ASP A 323 -7.21 9.27 12.45
N LEU A 324 -6.40 9.37 11.39
CA LEU A 324 -6.29 8.33 10.36
C LEU A 324 -5.13 7.38 10.70
N ASN A 325 -5.44 6.10 10.86
CA ASN A 325 -4.44 5.06 11.14
C ASN A 325 -3.72 4.64 9.85
N MET A 326 -2.39 4.72 9.84
CA MET A 326 -1.57 4.23 8.73
C MET A 326 -1.20 2.76 8.95
N THR A 327 -1.45 1.94 7.94
CA THR A 327 -1.14 0.49 7.98
C THR A 327 0.12 0.14 7.19
N LYS A 328 0.60 1.04 6.31
CA LYS A 328 1.82 0.84 5.54
C LYS A 328 2.47 2.17 5.16
N ILE A 329 3.81 2.19 5.16
CA ILE A 329 4.60 3.22 4.49
C ILE A 329 5.82 2.57 3.85
N GLU A 330 6.02 2.83 2.56
CA GLU A 330 7.16 2.32 1.77
C GLU A 330 7.75 3.46 0.95
N SER A 331 9.09 3.54 0.87
CA SER A 331 9.77 4.56 0.08
C SER A 331 10.48 3.95 -1.13
N ARG A 332 10.33 4.56 -2.30
CA ARG A 332 11.04 4.17 -3.53
C ARG A 332 11.81 5.36 -4.10
N PRO A 333 13.06 5.20 -4.53
CA PRO A 333 13.76 6.22 -5.31
C PRO A 333 13.00 6.55 -6.59
N VAL A 334 12.94 7.83 -6.95
CA VAL A 334 12.33 8.25 -8.22
C VAL A 334 13.33 8.05 -9.35
N GLU A 335 12.94 7.30 -10.37
CA GLU A 335 13.79 7.07 -11.54
C GLU A 335 14.15 8.41 -12.22
N GLY A 336 15.43 8.54 -12.61
CA GLY A 336 15.95 9.75 -13.25
C GLY A 336 16.14 10.97 -12.33
N LYS A 337 15.77 10.90 -11.03
CA LYS A 337 15.97 11.99 -10.06
C LYS A 337 16.75 11.51 -8.84
N SER A 338 18.04 11.84 -8.79
CA SER A 338 18.88 11.49 -7.64
C SER A 338 18.32 12.07 -6.34
N TRP A 339 18.19 11.22 -5.32
CA TRP A 339 17.77 11.57 -3.95
C TRP A 339 16.34 12.07 -3.77
N GLU A 340 15.50 12.00 -4.80
CA GLU A 340 14.05 12.17 -4.65
C GLU A 340 13.38 10.83 -4.40
N TYR A 341 12.41 10.83 -3.48
CA TYR A 341 11.70 9.63 -3.06
C TYR A 341 10.20 9.79 -3.29
N ARG A 342 9.62 8.69 -3.73
CA ARG A 342 8.18 8.45 -3.80
C ARG A 342 7.79 7.60 -2.62
N PHE A 343 6.72 7.97 -1.94
CA PHE A 343 6.18 7.24 -0.81
C PHE A 343 4.85 6.62 -1.18
N PHE A 344 4.70 5.33 -0.86
CA PHE A 344 3.44 4.59 -0.94
C PHE A 344 2.91 4.42 0.47
N VAL A 345 1.67 4.81 0.69
CA VAL A 345 1.03 4.78 2.01
C VAL A 345 -0.32 4.11 1.90
N ASP A 346 -0.55 3.13 2.78
CA ASP A 346 -1.88 2.60 3.06
C ASP A 346 -2.36 3.14 4.40
N PHE A 347 -3.61 3.57 4.46
CA PHE A 347 -4.25 4.00 5.69
C PHE A 347 -5.72 3.60 5.72
N GLU A 348 -6.27 3.48 6.93
CA GLU A 348 -7.66 3.16 7.16
C GLU A 348 -8.55 4.37 6.86
N GLY A 349 -9.63 4.14 6.14
CA GLY A 349 -10.61 5.17 5.81
C GLY A 349 -11.40 4.91 4.54
N ASN A 350 -12.38 5.77 4.30
CA ASN A 350 -13.20 5.79 3.10
C ASN A 350 -13.20 7.20 2.50
N LEU A 351 -13.19 7.31 1.16
CA LEU A 351 -13.11 8.60 0.47
C LEU A 351 -14.27 9.54 0.79
N GLU A 352 -15.41 9.03 1.27
CA GLU A 352 -16.54 9.86 1.70
C GLU A 352 -16.35 10.50 3.08
N GLN A 353 -15.46 9.97 3.92
CA GLN A 353 -15.27 10.45 5.28
C GLN A 353 -14.66 11.87 5.30
N PRO A 354 -15.20 12.79 6.13
CA PRO A 354 -14.70 14.17 6.21
C PRO A 354 -13.20 14.27 6.55
N GLY A 355 -12.71 13.48 7.51
CA GLY A 355 -11.29 13.46 7.88
C GLY A 355 -10.37 13.02 6.74
N VAL A 356 -10.79 12.03 5.96
CA VAL A 356 -10.08 11.58 4.75
C VAL A 356 -10.06 12.66 3.68
N LYS A 357 -11.21 13.29 3.38
CA LYS A 357 -11.30 14.40 2.40
C LYS A 357 -10.38 15.56 2.80
N ASN A 358 -10.35 15.90 4.09
CA ASN A 358 -9.49 16.95 4.62
C ASN A 358 -8.00 16.58 4.52
N ALA A 359 -7.63 15.35 4.91
CA ALA A 359 -6.25 14.86 4.76
C ALA A 359 -5.79 14.89 3.29
N ILE A 360 -6.58 14.34 2.37
CA ILE A 360 -6.28 14.34 0.92
C ILE A 360 -6.13 15.77 0.39
N ARG A 361 -6.94 16.73 0.84
CA ARG A 361 -6.79 18.15 0.46
C ARG A 361 -5.43 18.67 0.88
N GLY A 362 -5.06 18.49 2.15
CA GLY A 362 -3.77 18.95 2.66
C GLY A 362 -2.59 18.30 1.94
N LEU A 363 -2.67 16.99 1.68
CA LEU A 363 -1.66 16.25 0.92
C LEU A 363 -1.50 16.80 -0.50
N ARG A 364 -2.59 17.10 -1.22
CA ARG A 364 -2.53 17.67 -2.58
C ARG A 364 -1.87 19.04 -2.64
N GLU A 365 -2.10 19.88 -1.64
CA GLU A 365 -1.56 21.25 -1.61
C GLU A 365 -0.08 21.28 -1.20
N GLU A 366 0.36 20.32 -0.37
CA GLU A 366 1.70 20.34 0.23
C GLU A 366 2.70 19.42 -0.46
N ALA A 367 2.27 18.27 -0.99
CA ALA A 367 3.12 17.35 -1.75
C ALA A 367 3.42 17.89 -3.16
N ARG A 368 4.48 17.36 -3.81
CA ARG A 368 4.78 17.71 -5.21
C ARG A 368 3.82 17.06 -6.18
N ASN A 369 3.47 15.81 -5.90
CA ASN A 369 2.49 15.04 -6.64
C ASN A 369 1.76 14.12 -5.64
N LEU A 370 0.47 13.89 -5.85
CA LEU A 370 -0.34 12.95 -5.09
C LEU A 370 -1.21 12.17 -6.08
N LYS A 371 -1.07 10.85 -6.08
CA LYS A 371 -1.96 9.90 -6.77
C LYS A 371 -2.71 9.09 -5.73
N ILE A 372 -4.03 9.00 -5.86
CA ILE A 372 -4.83 8.04 -5.11
C ILE A 372 -4.79 6.75 -5.92
N LEU A 373 -4.28 5.68 -5.33
CA LEU A 373 -4.14 4.38 -5.98
C LEU A 373 -5.38 3.52 -5.81
N GLY A 374 -6.27 3.83 -4.85
CA GLY A 374 -7.54 3.12 -4.69
C GLY A 374 -8.17 3.35 -3.32
N ASN A 375 -9.46 3.00 -3.19
CA ASN A 375 -10.15 2.86 -1.92
C ASN A 375 -10.95 1.54 -1.95
N TYR A 376 -10.62 0.63 -1.04
CA TYR A 376 -11.07 -0.76 -1.10
C TYR A 376 -11.23 -1.42 0.27
#